data_AF-A0A4Y2N4T1-F1
#
_entry.id   AF-A0A4Y2N4T1-F1
#
_cell.length_a   1.000
_cell.length_b   1.000
_cell.length_c   1.000
_cell.angle_alpha   90.00
_cell.angle_beta   90.00
_cell.angle_gamma   90.00
#
_symmetry.space_group_name_H-M   'P 1'
#
loop_
_entity.id
_entity.type
_entity.pdbx_description
1 polymer ?
#
loop_
_entity_poly.entity_id
_entity_poly.type
_entity_poly.pdbx_seq_one_letter_code
_entity_poly.pdbx_strand_id
1 'polypeptide(L)'
;MGFQLGYTKYCCFICLWDSRAIALHYIKRDWSQRASFKSGEMNVEHPPLAEQQKIIIPPLHIKLGPVKNLVKAMDKNGSAFKYLHEKFPRLSVAKIKEGVSVGPQIKQLFRDPKFEKLLRSKEKQVWDAFYQVSTNFLGNDKAENYKDLVEDMLALFHDFGCSMSLKIHFLDSQLNFFPDNCGQVSDEHGERFHQDITNMGKRYQGNWSTTMLADYYWTLIRDTPHVHYKRKAK
;
A
#
# COMPACT_ATOMS: atom_id res chain seq x y z
N MET A 1 -7.57 15.83 -0.73
CA MET A 1 -8.00 16.16 -2.11
C MET A 1 -9.48 16.40 -2.28
N GLY A 2 -10.32 16.13 -1.27
CA GLY A 2 -11.75 16.41 -1.35
C GLY A 2 -12.46 15.59 -2.43
N PHE A 3 -12.00 14.36 -2.67
CA PHE A 3 -12.63 13.47 -3.63
C PHE A 3 -13.70 12.63 -2.96
N GLN A 4 -14.73 12.27 -3.73
CA GLN A 4 -15.71 11.28 -3.28
C GLN A 4 -14.99 9.95 -3.01
N LEU A 5 -15.41 9.28 -1.95
CA LEU A 5 -14.89 7.97 -1.57
C LEU A 5 -15.57 6.84 -2.38
N GLY A 6 -14.90 5.69 -2.44
CA GLY A 6 -15.44 4.49 -3.10
C GLY A 6 -14.91 4.29 -4.52
N TYR A 7 -15.61 3.46 -5.30
CA TYR A 7 -15.21 3.11 -6.67
C TYR A 7 -15.80 4.11 -7.67
N THR A 8 -15.14 5.26 -7.77
CA THR A 8 -15.57 6.37 -8.61
C THR A 8 -14.71 6.53 -9.85
N LYS A 9 -15.30 7.08 -10.91
CA LYS A 9 -14.60 7.50 -12.12
C LYS A 9 -13.66 8.66 -11.77
N TYR A 10 -12.53 8.82 -12.47
CA TYR A 10 -11.63 9.97 -12.27
C TYR A 10 -11.08 10.07 -10.83
N CYS A 11 -10.74 8.94 -10.21
CA CYS A 11 -10.19 8.92 -8.85
C CYS A 11 -8.70 9.31 -8.77
N CYS A 12 -8.00 9.41 -9.91
CA CYS A 12 -6.65 9.94 -9.96
C CYS A 12 -6.66 11.47 -9.78
N PHE A 13 -5.79 11.96 -8.90
CA PHE A 13 -5.65 13.40 -8.63
C PHE A 13 -4.68 14.08 -9.60
N ILE A 14 -4.00 13.32 -10.47
CA ILE A 14 -3.05 13.86 -11.44
C ILE A 14 -3.65 13.94 -12.84
N CYS A 15 -4.40 12.92 -13.26
CA CYS A 15 -5.06 12.88 -14.56
C CYS A 15 -6.51 12.40 -14.46
N LEU A 16 -7.25 12.53 -15.55
CA LEU A 16 -8.63 12.08 -15.70
C LEU A 16 -8.67 10.59 -16.09
N TRP A 17 -7.97 9.74 -15.31
CA TRP A 17 -7.99 8.30 -15.47
C TRP A 17 -9.40 7.73 -15.28
N ASP A 18 -9.91 7.05 -16.30
CA ASP A 18 -11.22 6.40 -16.24
C ASP A 18 -11.10 5.01 -15.60
N SER A 19 -11.29 4.95 -14.28
CA SER A 19 -11.27 3.71 -13.51
C SER A 19 -12.29 2.67 -13.97
N ARG A 20 -13.29 3.06 -14.78
CA ARG A 20 -14.34 2.17 -15.32
C ARG A 20 -14.02 1.67 -16.73
N ALA A 21 -13.06 2.27 -17.42
CA ALA A 21 -12.62 1.85 -18.76
C ALA A 21 -11.66 0.65 -18.71
N ILE A 22 -12.10 -0.47 -18.12
CA ILE A 22 -11.27 -1.65 -17.80
C ILE A 22 -10.48 -2.15 -19.01
N ALA A 23 -11.13 -2.22 -20.19
CA ALA A 23 -10.50 -2.68 -21.42
C ALA A 23 -9.32 -1.80 -21.89
N LEU A 24 -9.23 -0.55 -21.42
CA LEU A 24 -8.18 0.39 -21.79
C LEU A 24 -7.05 0.48 -20.76
N HIS A 25 -7.18 -0.13 -19.58
CA HIS A 25 -6.27 0.14 -18.46
C HIS A 25 -4.80 -0.20 -18.76
N TYR A 26 -4.51 -1.30 -19.43
CA TYR A 26 -3.14 -1.69 -19.80
C TYR A 26 -2.74 -1.24 -21.21
N ILE A 27 -3.61 -0.53 -21.93
CA ILE A 27 -3.39 -0.12 -23.33
C ILE A 27 -3.17 1.38 -23.42
N LYS A 28 -3.97 2.16 -22.69
CA LYS A 28 -3.97 3.61 -22.73
C LYS A 28 -3.21 4.19 -21.53
N ARG A 29 -2.10 4.88 -21.82
CA ARG A 29 -1.30 5.61 -20.81
C ARG A 29 -1.57 7.13 -20.83
N ASP A 30 -1.99 7.69 -21.96
CA ASP A 30 -2.16 9.14 -22.20
C ASP A 30 -3.53 9.67 -21.75
N TRP A 31 -3.77 9.64 -20.44
CA TRP A 31 -4.97 10.25 -19.86
C TRP A 31 -4.80 11.77 -19.75
N SER A 32 -5.84 12.52 -20.11
CA SER A 32 -5.86 13.99 -20.01
C SER A 32 -5.48 14.44 -18.60
N GLN A 33 -4.58 15.41 -18.49
CA GLN A 33 -4.16 15.94 -17.19
C GLN A 33 -5.33 16.61 -16.46
N ARG A 34 -5.34 16.51 -15.14
CA ARG A 34 -6.35 17.17 -14.32
C ARG A 34 -5.94 18.62 -14.09
N ALA A 35 -6.65 19.55 -14.73
CA ALA A 35 -6.41 20.98 -14.59
C ALA A 35 -7.29 21.67 -13.52
N SER A 36 -8.40 21.04 -13.11
CA SER A 36 -9.40 21.65 -12.23
C SER A 36 -9.77 20.73 -11.06
N PHE A 37 -10.00 21.37 -9.90
CA PHE A 37 -10.53 20.76 -8.68
C PHE A 37 -11.83 21.45 -8.22
N LYS A 38 -12.68 21.84 -9.17
CA LYS A 38 -13.97 22.44 -8.88
C LYS A 38 -14.93 21.39 -8.30
N SER A 39 -15.54 21.71 -7.16
CA SER A 39 -16.53 20.84 -6.50
C SER A 39 -17.72 20.54 -7.43
N GLY A 40 -18.17 19.29 -7.43
CA GLY A 40 -19.21 18.75 -8.31
C GLY A 40 -18.70 18.17 -9.63
N GLU A 41 -17.45 18.39 -10.00
CA GLU A 41 -16.87 17.94 -11.27
C GLU A 41 -15.84 16.83 -11.08
N MET A 42 -15.80 15.86 -12.00
CA MET A 42 -14.71 14.88 -12.13
C MET A 42 -14.24 14.27 -10.79
N ASN A 43 -15.20 13.82 -9.97
CA ASN A 43 -15.02 13.19 -8.65
C ASN A 43 -14.64 14.12 -7.48
N VAL A 44 -14.66 15.44 -7.67
CA VAL A 44 -14.36 16.40 -6.61
C VAL A 44 -15.63 16.71 -5.84
N GLU A 45 -15.65 16.39 -4.56
CA GLU A 45 -16.72 16.71 -3.61
C GLU A 45 -16.43 18.03 -2.90
N HIS A 46 -15.19 18.24 -2.47
CA HIS A 46 -14.76 19.42 -1.73
C HIS A 46 -13.49 20.02 -2.32
N PRO A 47 -13.25 21.33 -2.13
CA PRO A 47 -11.98 21.95 -2.48
C PRO A 47 -10.80 21.23 -1.80
N PRO A 48 -9.66 21.06 -2.48
CA PRO A 48 -8.50 20.41 -1.90
C PRO A 48 -7.88 21.28 -0.80
N LEU A 49 -7.49 20.66 0.32
CA LEU A 49 -6.79 21.34 1.42
C LEU A 49 -5.30 21.54 1.16
N ALA A 50 -4.75 20.87 0.16
CA ALA A 50 -3.34 20.94 -0.21
C ALA A 50 -3.22 21.02 -1.73
N GLU A 51 -2.21 21.74 -2.19
CA GLU A 51 -1.85 21.81 -3.61
C GLU A 51 -1.42 20.43 -4.11
N GLN A 52 -1.71 20.16 -5.39
CA GLN A 52 -1.41 18.88 -6.01
C GLN A 52 0.06 18.47 -5.89
N GLN A 53 0.98 19.42 -6.06
CA GLN A 53 2.43 19.19 -6.03
C GLN A 53 2.97 18.95 -4.62
N LYS A 54 2.20 19.29 -3.58
CA LYS A 54 2.56 19.07 -2.17
C LYS A 54 2.07 17.72 -1.64
N ILE A 55 1.34 16.96 -2.45
CA ILE A 55 0.88 15.62 -2.07
C ILE A 55 2.04 14.66 -2.20
N ILE A 56 2.20 13.80 -1.21
CA ILE A 56 3.13 12.68 -1.27
C ILE A 56 2.31 11.41 -1.46
N ILE A 57 2.69 10.61 -2.46
CA ILE A 57 2.13 9.27 -2.64
C ILE A 57 2.88 8.33 -1.68
N PRO A 58 2.25 7.80 -0.62
CA PRO A 58 2.98 6.99 0.36
C PRO A 58 3.32 5.62 -0.25
N PRO A 59 4.61 5.23 -0.31
CA PRO A 59 5.03 4.01 -1.02
C PRO A 59 4.49 2.73 -0.41
N LEU A 60 4.29 2.70 0.92
CA LEU A 60 3.63 1.59 1.60
C LEU A 60 2.22 1.36 1.06
N HIS A 61 1.44 2.44 0.95
CA HIS A 61 0.08 2.38 0.43
C HIS A 61 0.06 1.95 -1.02
N ILE A 62 1.06 2.34 -1.83
CA ILE A 62 1.21 1.84 -3.20
C ILE A 62 1.43 0.33 -3.24
N LYS A 63 2.36 -0.22 -2.45
CA LYS A 63 2.64 -1.68 -2.39
C LYS A 63 1.41 -2.54 -2.09
N LEU A 64 0.47 -2.02 -1.29
CA LEU A 64 -0.78 -2.73 -0.97
C LEU A 64 -1.64 -3.03 -2.21
N GLY A 65 -1.61 -2.16 -3.23
CA GLY A 65 -2.43 -2.31 -4.44
C GLY A 65 -2.00 -3.50 -5.29
N PRO A 66 -0.75 -3.57 -5.76
CA PRO A 66 -0.24 -4.70 -6.51
C PRO A 66 -0.42 -6.03 -5.79
N VAL A 67 -0.11 -6.13 -4.48
CA VAL A 67 -0.33 -7.38 -3.72
C VAL A 67 -1.80 -7.78 -3.72
N LYS A 68 -2.70 -6.83 -3.45
CA LYS A 68 -4.13 -7.09 -3.47
C LYS A 68 -4.57 -7.69 -4.81
N ASN A 69 -4.21 -7.03 -5.91
CA ASN A 69 -4.61 -7.42 -7.24
C ASN A 69 -3.96 -8.75 -7.68
N LEU A 70 -2.71 -9.00 -7.30
CA LEU A 70 -2.04 -10.29 -7.49
C LEU A 70 -2.78 -11.41 -6.74
N VAL A 71 -3.02 -11.25 -5.43
CA VAL A 71 -3.71 -12.27 -4.62
C VAL A 71 -5.12 -12.54 -5.14
N LYS A 72 -5.81 -11.52 -5.68
CA LYS A 72 -7.10 -11.70 -6.35
C LYS A 72 -7.00 -12.51 -7.64
N ALA A 73 -5.92 -12.39 -8.40
CA ALA A 73 -5.68 -13.17 -9.63
C ALA A 73 -5.13 -14.59 -9.38
N MET A 74 -4.49 -14.86 -8.24
CA MET A 74 -3.94 -16.19 -7.89
C MET A 74 -4.97 -17.33 -7.92
N ASP A 75 -4.52 -18.55 -8.19
CA ASP A 75 -5.36 -19.74 -8.12
C ASP A 75 -5.79 -20.01 -6.67
N LYS A 76 -7.10 -19.98 -6.40
CA LYS A 76 -7.65 -20.18 -5.06
C LYS A 76 -7.47 -21.61 -4.53
N ASN A 77 -7.22 -22.56 -5.43
CA ASN A 77 -6.90 -23.94 -5.08
C ASN A 77 -5.39 -24.20 -4.99
N GLY A 78 -4.58 -23.22 -5.42
CA GLY A 78 -3.14 -23.25 -5.46
C GLY A 78 -2.49 -23.32 -4.08
N SER A 79 -1.29 -23.89 -4.04
CA SER A 79 -0.50 -24.07 -2.81
C SER A 79 -0.16 -22.74 -2.14
N ALA A 80 0.25 -21.73 -2.90
CA ALA A 80 0.58 -20.42 -2.37
C ALA A 80 -0.64 -19.71 -1.75
N PHE A 81 -1.81 -19.77 -2.40
CA PHE A 81 -3.04 -19.17 -1.87
C PHE A 81 -3.50 -19.87 -0.59
N LYS A 82 -3.47 -21.20 -0.54
CA LYS A 82 -3.77 -21.97 0.69
C LYS A 82 -2.82 -21.60 1.82
N TYR A 83 -1.53 -21.44 1.52
CA TYR A 83 -0.55 -21.04 2.53
C TYR A 83 -0.80 -19.64 3.11
N LEU A 84 -1.40 -18.70 2.36
CA LEU A 84 -1.81 -17.40 2.93
C LEU A 84 -2.81 -17.56 4.08
N HIS A 85 -3.73 -18.54 4.00
CA HIS A 85 -4.66 -18.85 5.09
C HIS A 85 -3.95 -19.42 6.32
N GLU A 86 -2.99 -20.32 6.12
CA GLU A 86 -2.20 -20.91 7.19
C GLU A 86 -1.29 -19.87 7.87
N LYS A 87 -0.66 -19.00 7.07
CA LYS A 87 0.27 -17.98 7.54
C LYS A 87 -0.43 -16.89 8.33
N PHE A 88 -1.64 -16.50 7.93
CA PHE A 88 -2.41 -15.42 8.54
C PHE A 88 -3.74 -15.93 9.12
N PRO A 89 -3.73 -16.77 10.16
CA PRO A 89 -4.94 -17.40 10.69
C PRO A 89 -5.94 -16.40 11.31
N ARG A 90 -5.50 -15.16 11.59
CA ARG A 90 -6.35 -14.07 12.07
C ARG A 90 -7.14 -13.37 10.95
N LEU A 91 -6.78 -13.59 9.69
CA LEU A 91 -7.53 -13.06 8.55
C LEU A 91 -8.64 -14.04 8.17
N SER A 92 -9.83 -13.51 7.92
CA SER A 92 -10.92 -14.33 7.40
C SER A 92 -10.63 -14.78 5.97
N VAL A 93 -11.29 -15.86 5.56
CA VAL A 93 -11.18 -16.37 4.18
C VAL A 93 -11.54 -15.29 3.16
N ALA A 94 -12.59 -14.51 3.44
CA ALA A 94 -13.01 -13.40 2.58
C ALA A 94 -11.95 -12.31 2.45
N LYS A 95 -11.27 -11.94 3.54
CA LYS A 95 -10.19 -10.94 3.50
C LYS A 95 -9.02 -11.41 2.63
N ILE A 96 -8.64 -12.67 2.73
CA ILE A 96 -7.56 -13.25 1.91
C ILE A 96 -7.98 -13.34 0.44
N LYS A 97 -9.21 -13.77 0.13
CA LYS A 97 -9.73 -13.79 -1.25
C LYS A 97 -9.74 -12.41 -1.89
N GLU A 98 -10.05 -11.38 -1.10
CA GLU A 98 -10.01 -9.99 -1.54
C GLU A 98 -8.60 -9.37 -1.53
N GLY A 99 -7.56 -10.13 -1.22
CA GLY A 99 -6.18 -9.66 -1.18
C GLY A 99 -5.92 -8.58 -0.12
N VAL A 100 -6.73 -8.56 0.95
CA VAL A 100 -6.59 -7.59 2.03
C VAL A 100 -5.39 -7.95 2.89
N SER A 101 -4.35 -7.14 2.78
CA SER A 101 -3.12 -7.25 3.56
C SER A 101 -2.72 -5.90 4.15
N VAL A 102 -1.96 -5.92 5.24
CA VAL A 102 -1.28 -4.73 5.80
C VAL A 102 0.22 -4.76 5.51
N GLY A 103 0.88 -3.61 5.65
CA GLY A 103 2.32 -3.45 5.41
C GLY A 103 3.21 -4.55 6.02
N PRO A 104 3.07 -4.85 7.33
CA PRO A 104 3.85 -5.92 7.96
C PRO A 104 3.66 -7.31 7.36
N GLN A 105 2.46 -7.64 6.88
CA GLN A 105 2.19 -8.96 6.27
C GLN A 105 2.91 -9.11 4.94
N ILE A 106 2.92 -8.06 4.11
CA ILE A 106 3.66 -8.06 2.84
C ILE A 106 5.16 -8.22 3.11
N LYS A 107 5.71 -7.49 4.07
CA LYS A 107 7.11 -7.63 4.48
C LYS A 107 7.46 -9.04 4.96
N GLN A 108 6.55 -9.68 5.69
CA GLN A 108 6.72 -11.07 6.09
C GLN A 108 6.77 -12.00 4.88
N LEU A 109 5.86 -11.84 3.91
CA LEU A 109 5.84 -12.65 2.69
C LEU A 109 7.11 -12.47 1.85
N PHE A 110 7.62 -11.25 1.71
CA PHE A 110 8.89 -10.99 1.02
C PHE A 110 10.09 -11.70 1.65
N ARG A 111 10.03 -12.02 2.94
CA ARG A 111 11.10 -12.70 3.69
C ARG A 111 10.79 -14.17 3.94
N ASP A 112 9.73 -14.71 3.33
CA ASP A 112 9.26 -16.06 3.59
C ASP A 112 9.67 -17.01 2.46
N PRO A 113 10.78 -17.76 2.61
CA PRO A 113 11.23 -18.69 1.59
C PRO A 113 10.25 -19.87 1.40
N LYS A 114 9.39 -20.16 2.39
CA LYS A 114 8.34 -21.18 2.23
C LYS A 114 7.26 -20.67 1.30
N PHE A 115 6.81 -19.42 1.46
CA PHE A 115 5.84 -18.82 0.53
C PHE A 115 6.38 -18.80 -0.90
N GLU A 116 7.62 -18.34 -1.08
CA GLU A 116 8.25 -18.25 -2.40
C GLU A 116 8.29 -19.59 -3.13
N LYS A 117 8.65 -20.68 -2.42
CA LYS A 117 8.68 -22.05 -2.98
C LYS A 117 7.30 -22.59 -3.37
N LEU A 118 6.22 -22.01 -2.85
CA LEU A 118 4.85 -22.46 -3.14
C LEU A 118 4.23 -21.75 -4.34
N LEU A 119 4.83 -20.64 -4.79
CA LEU A 119 4.43 -19.90 -5.99
C LEU A 119 4.79 -20.71 -7.24
N ARG A 120 3.85 -20.83 -8.18
CA ARG A 120 4.02 -21.64 -9.39
C ARG A 120 4.26 -20.78 -10.61
N SER A 121 5.25 -21.12 -11.44
CA SER A 121 5.48 -20.57 -12.79
C SER A 121 5.15 -19.06 -12.89
N LYS A 122 4.01 -18.70 -13.49
CA LYS A 122 3.55 -17.30 -13.64
C LYS A 122 3.38 -16.55 -12.32
N GLU A 123 2.85 -17.18 -11.26
CA GLU A 123 2.71 -16.55 -9.93
C GLU A 123 4.08 -16.11 -9.39
N LYS A 124 5.11 -16.94 -9.58
CA LYS A 124 6.47 -16.62 -9.15
C LYS A 124 7.06 -15.47 -9.96
N GLN A 125 6.90 -15.47 -11.28
CA GLN A 125 7.39 -14.37 -12.14
C GLN A 125 6.78 -13.02 -11.74
N VAL A 126 5.46 -12.99 -11.55
CA VAL A 126 4.76 -11.76 -11.16
C VAL A 126 5.17 -11.30 -9.75
N TRP A 127 5.32 -12.25 -8.81
CA TRP A 127 5.79 -11.95 -7.46
C TRP A 127 7.22 -11.40 -7.45
N ASP A 128 8.12 -12.01 -8.20
CA ASP A 128 9.52 -11.60 -8.29
C ASP A 128 9.64 -10.22 -8.94
N ALA A 129 8.89 -9.94 -10.00
CA ALA A 129 8.84 -8.61 -10.62
C ALA A 129 8.30 -7.54 -9.64
N PHE A 130 7.23 -7.88 -8.91
CA PHE A 130 6.71 -6.98 -7.87
C PHE A 130 7.71 -6.76 -6.73
N TYR A 131 8.46 -7.79 -6.34
CA TYR A 131 9.54 -7.68 -5.37
C TYR A 131 10.62 -6.71 -5.87
N GLN A 132 11.08 -6.85 -7.13
CA GLN A 132 12.07 -5.95 -7.73
C GLN A 132 11.62 -4.49 -7.72
N VAL A 133 10.38 -4.20 -8.12
CA VAL A 133 9.82 -2.83 -8.04
C VAL A 133 9.73 -2.35 -6.58
N SER A 134 9.33 -3.23 -5.66
CA SER A 134 9.19 -2.89 -4.25
C SER A 134 10.51 -2.55 -3.56
N THR A 135 11.62 -3.16 -3.98
CA THR A 135 12.94 -2.96 -3.40
C THR A 135 13.73 -1.86 -4.11
N ASN A 136 13.69 -1.82 -5.44
CA ASN A 136 14.56 -0.98 -6.26
C ASN A 136 13.88 0.31 -6.77
N PHE A 137 12.58 0.48 -6.54
CA PHE A 137 11.88 1.73 -6.86
C PHE A 137 11.18 2.32 -5.63
N LEU A 138 10.36 1.51 -4.96
CA LEU A 138 9.58 1.93 -3.79
C LEU A 138 10.36 1.77 -2.46
N GLY A 139 11.68 1.69 -2.54
CA GLY A 139 12.61 1.52 -1.42
C GLY A 139 13.27 2.84 -1.00
N ASN A 140 14.37 2.74 -0.25
CA ASN A 140 15.18 3.90 0.12
C ASN A 140 15.94 4.47 -1.09
N ASP A 141 16.36 3.57 -1.98
CA ASP A 141 17.16 3.90 -3.15
C ASP A 141 16.34 3.60 -4.41
N LYS A 142 16.34 4.57 -5.33
CA LYS A 142 15.72 4.44 -6.64
C LYS A 142 16.78 4.01 -7.65
N ALA A 143 16.70 2.77 -8.12
CA ALA A 143 17.61 2.23 -9.12
C ALA A 143 17.47 2.98 -10.45
N GLU A 144 18.55 3.09 -11.22
CA GLU A 144 18.53 3.81 -12.51
C GLU A 144 17.54 3.20 -13.51
N ASN A 145 17.44 1.87 -13.54
CA ASN A 145 16.56 1.11 -14.42
C ASN A 145 15.13 0.91 -13.85
N TYR A 146 14.71 1.71 -12.87
CA TYR A 146 13.40 1.53 -12.22
C TYR A 146 12.21 1.57 -13.19
N LYS A 147 12.31 2.33 -14.29
CA LYS A 147 11.27 2.42 -15.32
C LYS A 147 11.07 1.07 -16.01
N ASP A 148 12.17 0.42 -16.38
CA ASP A 148 12.15 -0.90 -17.02
C ASP A 148 11.57 -1.95 -16.06
N LEU A 149 11.96 -1.91 -14.78
CA LEU A 149 11.40 -2.80 -13.75
C LEU A 149 9.88 -2.65 -13.61
N VAL A 150 9.38 -1.41 -13.67
CA VAL A 150 7.95 -1.14 -13.60
C VAL A 150 7.23 -1.60 -14.86
N GLU A 151 7.80 -1.35 -16.04
CA GLU A 151 7.23 -1.80 -17.32
C GLU A 151 7.13 -3.32 -17.40
N ASP A 152 8.20 -4.04 -17.04
CA ASP A 152 8.23 -5.50 -16.96
C ASP A 152 7.17 -6.03 -15.99
N MET A 153 7.09 -5.42 -14.80
CA MET A 153 6.07 -5.78 -13.82
C MET A 153 4.66 -5.58 -14.38
N LEU A 154 4.38 -4.46 -15.06
CA LEU A 154 3.06 -4.17 -15.61
C LEU A 154 2.68 -5.15 -16.72
N ALA A 155 3.62 -5.52 -17.59
CA ALA A 155 3.40 -6.53 -18.63
C ALA A 155 3.05 -7.90 -18.02
N LEU A 156 3.79 -8.32 -16.99
CA LEU A 156 3.52 -9.57 -16.27
C LEU A 156 2.18 -9.53 -15.53
N PHE A 157 1.83 -8.39 -14.90
CA PHE A 157 0.53 -8.22 -14.25
C PHE A 157 -0.62 -8.33 -15.27
N HIS A 158 -0.46 -7.74 -16.45
CA HIS A 158 -1.46 -7.80 -17.51
C HIS A 158 -1.66 -9.24 -18.01
N ASP A 159 -0.57 -9.94 -18.37
CA ASP A 159 -0.62 -11.34 -18.82
C ASP A 159 -1.19 -12.29 -17.74
N PHE A 160 -0.92 -11.99 -16.47
CA PHE A 160 -1.45 -12.78 -15.35
C PHE A 160 -2.94 -12.51 -15.06
N GLY A 161 -3.54 -11.48 -15.68
CA GLY A 161 -4.95 -11.12 -15.46
C GLY A 161 -5.19 -10.30 -14.19
N CYS A 162 -4.17 -9.62 -13.68
CA CYS A 162 -4.37 -8.63 -12.62
C CYS A 162 -5.20 -7.46 -13.16
N SER A 163 -6.23 -7.05 -12.42
CA SER A 163 -6.93 -5.79 -12.72
C SER A 163 -6.05 -4.59 -12.33
N MET A 164 -6.15 -3.48 -13.06
CA MET A 164 -5.45 -2.26 -12.70
C MET A 164 -6.20 -1.51 -11.58
N SER A 165 -5.57 -1.42 -10.41
CA SER A 165 -6.04 -0.51 -9.35
C SER A 165 -5.46 0.88 -9.53
N LEU A 166 -6.00 1.89 -8.84
CA LEU A 166 -5.44 3.24 -8.84
C LEU A 166 -3.93 3.26 -8.47
N LYS A 167 -3.50 2.33 -7.62
CA LYS A 167 -2.11 2.20 -7.19
C LYS A 167 -1.21 1.64 -8.29
N ILE A 168 -1.71 0.68 -9.06
CA ILE A 168 -1.01 0.17 -10.25
C ILE A 168 -1.00 1.25 -11.33
N HIS A 169 -2.08 2.01 -11.49
CA HIS A 169 -2.12 3.16 -12.40
C HIS A 169 -1.07 4.23 -12.07
N PHE A 170 -0.84 4.52 -10.78
CA PHE A 170 0.25 5.43 -10.40
C PHE A 170 1.64 4.92 -10.83
N LEU A 171 1.86 3.60 -10.79
CA LEU A 171 3.11 3.00 -11.28
C LEU A 171 3.18 3.05 -12.81
N ASP A 172 2.08 2.86 -13.52
CA ASP A 172 2.07 2.89 -15.00
C ASP A 172 2.24 4.30 -15.58
N SER A 173 1.60 5.31 -14.99
CA SER A 173 1.49 6.63 -15.63
C SER A 173 2.11 7.79 -14.83
N GLN A 174 2.45 7.60 -13.54
CA GLN A 174 2.80 8.72 -12.63
C GLN A 174 4.15 8.53 -11.91
N LEU A 175 5.09 7.83 -12.54
CA LEU A 175 6.41 7.54 -11.98
C LEU A 175 7.19 8.78 -11.52
N ASN A 176 7.09 9.88 -12.26
CA ASN A 176 7.79 11.14 -11.95
C ASN A 176 7.27 11.82 -10.67
N PHE A 177 6.11 11.40 -10.15
CA PHE A 177 5.54 11.94 -8.92
C PHE A 177 6.14 11.29 -7.66
N PHE A 178 6.85 10.18 -7.80
CA PHE A 178 7.49 9.49 -6.68
C PHE A 178 8.82 10.17 -6.30
N PRO A 179 9.06 10.45 -5.01
CA PRO A 179 10.34 11.03 -4.58
C PRO A 179 11.49 10.05 -4.82
N ASP A 180 12.71 10.57 -4.84
CA ASP A 180 13.91 9.73 -5.04
C ASP A 180 14.12 8.74 -3.90
N ASN A 181 13.83 9.18 -2.67
CA ASN A 181 13.80 8.30 -1.51
C ASN A 181 12.35 8.03 -1.08
N CYS A 182 11.76 6.99 -1.66
CA CYS A 182 10.42 6.54 -1.31
C CYS A 182 10.34 6.02 0.14
N GLY A 183 11.40 5.38 0.62
CA GLY A 183 11.45 4.81 1.97
C GLY A 183 11.34 5.86 3.07
N GLN A 184 11.90 7.06 2.88
CA GLN A 184 11.81 8.18 3.83
C GLN A 184 10.38 8.70 4.04
N VAL A 185 9.52 8.59 3.03
CA VAL A 185 8.12 9.02 3.09
C VAL A 185 7.15 7.85 3.26
N SER A 186 7.66 6.68 3.65
CA SER A 186 6.84 5.50 3.88
C SER A 186 6.01 5.66 5.16
N ASP A 187 4.71 5.38 5.06
CA ASP A 187 3.75 5.48 6.17
C ASP A 187 3.84 4.30 7.18
N GLU A 188 5.03 3.70 7.30
CA GLU A 188 5.27 2.57 8.20
C GLU A 188 5.19 2.98 9.66
N HIS A 189 5.61 4.20 9.98
CA HIS A 189 5.47 4.77 11.32
C HIS A 189 4.00 4.99 11.67
N GLY A 190 3.17 5.44 10.73
CA GLY A 190 1.72 5.57 10.93
C GLY A 190 1.05 4.21 11.18
N GLU A 191 1.37 3.19 10.38
CA GLU A 191 0.87 1.82 10.58
C GLU A 191 1.32 1.21 11.92
N ARG A 192 2.55 1.50 12.37
CA ARG A 192 3.03 1.08 13.70
C ARG A 192 2.27 1.80 14.81
N PHE A 193 2.07 3.11 14.68
CA PHE A 193 1.26 3.89 15.60
C PHE A 193 -0.16 3.30 15.73
N HIS A 194 -0.80 2.94 14.63
CA HIS A 194 -2.12 2.29 14.67
C HIS A 194 -2.11 0.96 15.44
N GLN A 195 -1.05 0.16 15.32
CA GLN A 195 -0.92 -1.09 16.08
C GLN A 195 -0.71 -0.83 17.58
N ASP A 196 0.15 0.13 17.92
CA ASP A 196 0.42 0.51 19.30
C ASP A 196 -0.84 1.06 19.96
N ILE A 197 -1.56 1.96 19.29
CA ILE A 197 -2.84 2.51 19.74
C ILE A 197 -3.92 1.43 19.86
N THR A 198 -3.96 0.45 18.95
CA THR A 198 -4.88 -0.69 19.09
C THR A 198 -4.58 -1.50 20.36
N ASN A 199 -3.30 -1.69 20.69
CA ASN A 199 -2.90 -2.37 21.92
C ASN A 199 -3.22 -1.53 23.17
N MET A 200 -2.99 -0.21 23.13
CA MET A 200 -3.44 0.73 24.17
C MET A 200 -4.95 0.62 24.39
N GLY A 201 -5.74 0.70 23.31
CA GLY A 201 -7.19 0.58 23.37
C GLY A 201 -7.64 -0.71 24.02
N LYS A 202 -7.03 -1.86 23.70
CA LYS A 202 -7.32 -3.13 24.38
C LYS A 202 -6.99 -3.11 25.88
N ARG A 203 -5.83 -2.55 26.26
CA ARG A 203 -5.44 -2.42 27.68
C ARG A 203 -6.43 -1.59 28.48
N TYR A 204 -7.00 -0.56 27.86
CA TYR A 204 -7.97 0.34 28.46
C TYR A 204 -9.42 0.03 28.10
N GLN A 205 -9.71 -1.16 27.56
CA GLN A 205 -11.06 -1.62 27.20
C GLN A 205 -11.85 -0.66 26.28
N GLY A 206 -11.13 0.03 25.39
CA GLY A 206 -11.70 1.03 24.47
C GLY A 206 -11.94 2.40 25.10
N ASN A 207 -11.58 2.62 26.37
CA ASN A 207 -11.73 3.92 27.03
C ASN A 207 -10.62 4.89 26.61
N TRP A 208 -10.99 5.87 25.79
CA TRP A 208 -10.11 6.93 25.32
C TRP A 208 -10.03 8.04 26.38
N SER A 209 -9.02 7.98 27.25
CA SER A 209 -8.79 8.97 28.32
C SER A 209 -7.45 9.69 28.21
N THR A 210 -7.34 10.85 28.84
CA THR A 210 -6.06 11.58 29.00
C THR A 210 -5.00 10.72 29.68
N THR A 211 -5.41 9.86 30.62
CA THR A 211 -4.52 8.91 31.31
C THR A 211 -3.98 7.85 30.35
N MET A 212 -4.79 7.31 29.45
CA MET A 212 -4.34 6.36 28.42
C MET A 212 -3.31 7.02 27.51
N LEU A 213 -3.57 8.25 27.06
CA LEU A 213 -2.66 8.98 26.20
C LEU A 213 -1.33 9.30 26.93
N ALA A 214 -1.40 9.69 28.20
CA ALA A 214 -0.22 9.91 29.03
C ALA A 214 0.61 8.62 29.20
N ASP A 215 -0.02 7.47 29.44
CA ASP A 215 0.68 6.18 29.54
C ASP A 215 1.33 5.76 28.20
N TYR A 216 0.68 6.07 27.08
CA TYR A 216 1.27 5.88 25.76
C TYR A 216 2.55 6.71 25.58
N TYR A 217 2.49 8.02 25.85
CA TYR A 217 3.67 8.90 25.80
C TYR A 217 4.77 8.42 26.76
N TRP A 218 4.41 7.99 27.97
CA TRP A 218 5.37 7.44 28.93
C TRP A 218 6.02 6.14 28.45
N THR A 219 5.29 5.31 27.71
CA THR A 219 5.86 4.10 27.10
C THR A 219 6.89 4.47 26.03
N LEU A 220 6.59 5.43 25.15
CA LEU A 220 7.55 5.93 24.16
C LEU A 220 8.83 6.50 24.82
N ILE A 221 8.69 7.26 25.90
CA ILE A 221 9.83 7.84 26.63
C ILE A 221 10.71 6.75 27.24
N ARG A 222 10.12 5.71 27.85
CA ARG A 222 10.87 4.59 28.46
C ARG A 222 11.63 3.76 27.44
N ASP A 223 11.05 3.56 26.26
CA ASP A 223 11.66 2.74 25.20
C ASP A 223 12.71 3.51 24.40
N THR A 224 12.92 4.81 24.69
CA THR A 224 13.94 5.63 24.05
C THR A 224 15.33 5.28 24.62
N PRO A 225 16.31 4.84 23.80
CA PRO A 225 17.59 4.28 24.27
C PRO A 225 18.46 5.19 25.14
N HIS A 226 18.19 6.51 25.09
CA HIS A 226 19.03 7.53 25.72
C HIS A 226 18.46 8.10 27.02
N VAL A 227 17.34 7.55 27.53
CA VAL A 227 16.68 8.03 28.76
C VAL A 227 16.64 6.94 29.82
N HIS A 228 17.64 6.92 30.71
CA HIS A 228 17.60 6.05 31.90
C HIS A 228 16.62 6.62 32.93
N TYR A 229 15.35 6.22 32.84
CA TYR A 229 14.35 6.58 33.85
C TYR A 229 14.21 5.48 34.91
N LYS A 230 14.70 5.73 36.14
CA LYS A 230 14.38 4.91 37.31
C LYS A 230 13.09 5.41 37.94
N ARG A 231 12.05 4.57 37.96
CA ARG A 231 10.82 4.82 38.70
C ARG A 231 11.19 4.96 40.19
N LYS A 232 11.00 6.14 40.79
CA LYS A 232 11.03 6.25 42.25
C LYS A 232 9.77 5.55 42.77
N ALA A 233 9.95 4.39 43.42
CA ALA A 233 8.88 3.78 44.19
C ALA A 233 8.51 4.76 45.32
N LYS A 234 7.20 4.93 45.56
CA LYS A 234 6.69 5.51 46.80
C LYS A 234 6.56 4.41 47.83
#